data_AF-A0A1I8BV65-F1
#
_entry.id   AF-A0A1I8BV65-F1
#
_cell.length_a   1.000
_cell.length_b   1.000
_cell.length_c   1.000
_cell.angle_alpha   90.00
_cell.angle_beta   90.00
_cell.angle_gamma   90.00
#
_symmetry.space_group_name_H-M   'P 1'
#
loop_
_entity.id
_entity.type
_entity.pdbx_description
1 polymer ?
#
loop_
_entity_poly.entity_id
_entity_poly.type
_entity_poly.pdbx_seq_one_letter_code
_entity_poly.pdbx_strand_id
1 'polypeptide(L)'
;MECTPCNGMTLNNNEDECVCQLGTIPSNKGEEKCEKCENGLAINKNNEFCVNCLSINGSLLQPDSNGKCPNCGRNEILQLIGEKDGEVIKEQCIKCPKGTIADNKGEYCIKCINNFECFCNDSKNVAINVCNQMPSAEELANIPLLPEINEGTESSYGQIVTQFVSEIIFQKVQNTAYLCQQQQSTKYCQQLANFCVLQDYPRRVDGIGQSCCGLLEQIQRQIKPEIAKQLIPQLFYTNIEASAEIFREGAINAVFTFGEEKENENENQRNKRLEIIAIAFGQNGKFLGEWSVSNGEHPILQICNSEESSKQKREAFKFGRYFQQKCQISLMGILRWNRMWEETMEVSDKNEEKIFMGTKTIFYELYLRYRNDEGESVLTQIPILNEDLKGDQYIGLYGNRIGDNVLKSNARLLLTKRFYLVDVQKNIKTKTNEDNEQKQKYLIRVPKRISLHIHFEQTTDGHIYIPYLQISHSQYLIKLQNNKNIKNNTQILTQTILTTKFSIEYHTESFTYDKCIEVIMATLCSLAAVWAALQTYSWSRRSGKIILIDASTIIKLLFFGADSIGNIFIAVMGSACIWLIYSYKLQTNIHYIPLNGNQVID
;
A
#
# COMPACT_ATOMS: atom_id res chain seq x y z
N MET A 1 -37.38 16.18 -56.08
CA MET A 1 -36.97 14.81 -55.75
C MET A 1 -38.09 13.91 -56.22
N GLU A 2 -37.85 13.08 -57.23
CA GLU A 2 -38.78 12.03 -57.65
C GLU A 2 -38.50 10.79 -56.80
N CYS A 3 -39.52 10.25 -56.15
CA CYS A 3 -39.42 8.96 -55.47
C CYS A 3 -39.68 7.85 -56.49
N THR A 4 -38.66 7.05 -56.79
CA THR A 4 -38.78 5.86 -57.63
C THR A 4 -39.02 4.62 -56.76
N PRO A 5 -40.02 3.77 -57.06
CA PRO A 5 -40.28 2.54 -56.32
C PRO A 5 -39.21 1.49 -56.60
N CYS A 6 -38.69 0.84 -55.55
CA CYS A 6 -37.77 -0.30 -55.68
C CYS A 6 -38.52 -1.54 -56.21
N ASN A 7 -38.55 -1.80 -57.51
CA ASN A 7 -39.20 -3.02 -58.00
C ASN A 7 -38.30 -4.23 -57.74
N GLY A 8 -38.75 -5.18 -56.92
CA GLY A 8 -38.00 -6.42 -56.65
C GLY A 8 -36.82 -6.29 -55.68
N MET A 9 -36.56 -5.09 -55.16
CA MET A 9 -35.56 -4.77 -54.13
C MET A 9 -36.25 -4.23 -52.87
N THR A 10 -35.56 -4.28 -51.73
CA THR A 10 -35.99 -3.73 -50.45
C THR A 10 -35.29 -2.42 -50.14
N LEU A 11 -35.94 -1.50 -49.41
CA LEU A 11 -35.28 -0.29 -48.93
C LEU A 11 -34.19 -0.60 -47.90
N ASN A 12 -33.05 0.09 -47.99
CA ASN A 12 -32.02 0.08 -46.96
C ASN A 12 -32.57 0.70 -45.66
N ASN A 13 -31.92 0.45 -44.52
CA ASN A 13 -32.32 0.93 -43.19
C ASN A 13 -32.45 2.47 -43.09
N ASN A 14 -31.81 3.22 -43.99
CA ASN A 14 -31.90 4.68 -44.07
C ASN A 14 -32.97 5.18 -45.05
N GLU A 15 -33.71 4.27 -45.71
CA GLU A 15 -34.77 4.56 -46.70
C GLU A 15 -34.34 5.33 -47.96
N ASP A 16 -33.03 5.48 -48.18
CA ASP A 16 -32.48 6.30 -49.27
C ASP A 16 -32.03 5.47 -50.51
N GLU A 17 -31.94 4.14 -50.39
CA GLU A 17 -31.42 3.26 -51.47
C GLU A 17 -32.17 1.91 -51.54
N CYS A 18 -32.32 1.38 -52.76
CA CYS A 18 -32.85 0.05 -53.03
C CYS A 18 -31.74 -1.02 -52.98
N VAL A 19 -31.91 -2.05 -52.15
CA VAL A 19 -30.97 -3.15 -51.94
C VAL A 19 -31.67 -4.51 -52.08
N CYS A 20 -30.96 -5.51 -52.60
CA CYS A 20 -31.49 -6.86 -52.76
C CYS A 20 -31.77 -7.56 -51.42
N GLN A 21 -32.73 -8.51 -51.42
CA GLN A 21 -33.06 -9.32 -50.24
C GLN A 21 -31.86 -10.18 -49.80
N LEU A 22 -31.83 -10.56 -48.52
CA LEU A 22 -30.79 -11.41 -47.94
C LEU A 22 -30.58 -12.68 -48.79
N GLY A 23 -29.33 -12.93 -49.20
CA GLY A 23 -28.99 -14.08 -50.06
C GLY A 23 -29.06 -13.80 -51.57
N THR A 24 -29.16 -12.54 -52.01
CA THR A 24 -29.11 -12.16 -53.44
C THR A 24 -28.27 -10.90 -53.70
N ILE A 25 -27.72 -10.78 -54.92
CA ILE A 25 -26.95 -9.62 -55.42
C ILE A 25 -27.66 -8.96 -56.62
N PRO A 26 -27.40 -7.67 -56.89
CA PRO A 26 -27.95 -7.00 -58.07
C PRO A 26 -27.36 -7.56 -59.37
N SER A 27 -28.23 -7.93 -60.32
CA SER A 27 -27.84 -8.41 -61.64
C SER A 27 -27.10 -7.31 -62.44
N ASN A 28 -26.07 -7.69 -63.18
CA ASN A 28 -25.20 -6.78 -63.93
C ASN A 28 -25.97 -5.70 -64.74
N LYS A 29 -25.57 -4.43 -64.55
CA LYS A 29 -25.89 -3.23 -65.35
C LYS A 29 -27.39 -2.95 -65.60
N GLY A 30 -28.06 -2.38 -64.59
CA GLY A 30 -29.20 -1.48 -64.80
C GLY A 30 -30.59 -2.11 -64.83
N GLU A 31 -30.73 -3.39 -64.49
CA GLU A 31 -32.04 -4.00 -64.23
C GLU A 31 -32.29 -4.12 -62.72
N GLU A 32 -33.48 -3.74 -62.26
CA GLU A 32 -33.96 -3.94 -60.88
C GLU A 32 -34.28 -5.43 -60.62
N LYS A 33 -33.28 -6.31 -60.76
CA LYS A 33 -33.41 -7.77 -60.54
C LYS A 33 -32.29 -8.28 -59.65
N CYS A 34 -32.67 -9.08 -58.66
CA CYS A 34 -31.77 -9.73 -57.72
C CYS A 34 -31.54 -11.19 -58.12
N GLU A 35 -30.27 -11.59 -58.22
CA GLU A 35 -29.86 -12.95 -58.57
C GLU A 35 -29.17 -13.66 -57.39
N LYS A 36 -29.30 -14.99 -57.34
CA LYS A 36 -28.56 -15.81 -56.37
C LYS A 36 -27.20 -16.18 -56.97
N CYS A 37 -26.17 -16.20 -56.12
CA CYS A 37 -24.86 -16.74 -56.50
C CYS A 37 -24.96 -18.21 -56.93
N GLU A 38 -24.11 -18.61 -57.87
CA GLU A 38 -24.05 -20.01 -58.32
C GLU A 38 -23.65 -20.97 -57.18
N ASN A 39 -23.96 -22.26 -57.35
CA ASN A 39 -23.75 -23.27 -56.32
C ASN A 39 -22.30 -23.31 -55.83
N GLY A 40 -22.09 -23.01 -54.54
CA GLY A 40 -20.78 -23.02 -53.87
C GLY A 40 -20.15 -21.63 -53.72
N LEU A 41 -20.68 -20.61 -54.38
CA LEU A 41 -20.29 -19.21 -54.18
C LEU A 41 -21.15 -18.57 -53.09
N ALA A 42 -20.53 -17.72 -52.29
CA ALA A 42 -21.20 -16.90 -51.29
C ALA A 42 -21.27 -15.44 -51.73
N ILE A 43 -22.12 -14.67 -51.07
CA ILE A 43 -22.20 -13.22 -51.23
C ILE A 43 -21.14 -12.58 -50.36
N ASN A 44 -20.40 -11.63 -50.94
CA ASN A 44 -19.39 -10.86 -50.21
C ASN A 44 -20.01 -10.05 -49.05
N LYS A 45 -19.18 -9.57 -48.13
CA LYS A 45 -19.66 -8.81 -46.96
C LYS A 45 -20.54 -7.59 -47.32
N ASN A 46 -20.26 -6.94 -48.46
CA ASN A 46 -20.93 -5.71 -48.92
C ASN A 46 -22.19 -5.95 -49.79
N ASN A 47 -22.57 -7.21 -50.06
CA ASN A 47 -23.71 -7.57 -50.93
C ASN A 47 -23.60 -7.10 -52.40
N GLU A 48 -22.38 -6.99 -52.93
CA GLU A 48 -22.10 -6.46 -54.26
C GLU A 48 -21.75 -7.53 -55.30
N PHE A 49 -21.13 -8.64 -54.89
CA PHE A 49 -20.66 -9.68 -55.82
C PHE A 49 -20.50 -11.06 -55.14
N CYS A 50 -20.44 -12.12 -55.96
CA CYS A 50 -20.24 -13.50 -55.52
C CYS A 50 -18.75 -13.84 -55.35
N VAL A 51 -18.41 -14.59 -54.31
CA VAL A 51 -17.04 -14.93 -53.90
C VAL A 51 -16.90 -16.39 -53.49
N ASN A 52 -15.68 -16.93 -53.61
CA ASN A 52 -15.32 -18.20 -52.99
C ASN A 52 -14.81 -17.97 -51.56
N CYS A 53 -15.40 -18.67 -50.59
CA CYS A 53 -14.97 -18.61 -49.19
C CYS A 53 -13.82 -19.58 -48.94
N LEU A 54 -12.70 -19.08 -48.41
CA LEU A 54 -11.52 -19.88 -48.10
C LEU A 54 -11.16 -19.82 -46.61
N SER A 55 -10.80 -20.97 -46.06
CA SER A 55 -10.19 -21.08 -44.73
C SER A 55 -8.76 -20.51 -44.72
N ILE A 56 -8.17 -20.37 -43.53
CA ILE A 56 -6.75 -20.02 -43.37
C ILE A 56 -5.82 -20.89 -44.23
N ASN A 57 -6.14 -22.17 -44.35
CA ASN A 57 -5.32 -23.13 -45.09
C ASN A 57 -5.65 -23.15 -46.59
N GLY A 58 -6.49 -22.23 -47.07
CA GLY A 58 -6.92 -22.16 -48.47
C GLY A 58 -7.95 -23.22 -48.86
N SER A 59 -8.62 -23.86 -47.88
CA SER A 59 -9.66 -24.85 -48.15
C SER A 59 -11.00 -24.16 -48.41
N LEU A 60 -11.76 -24.60 -49.41
CA LEU A 60 -13.10 -24.11 -49.70
C LEU A 60 -14.04 -24.33 -48.51
N LEU A 61 -14.68 -23.25 -48.06
CA LEU A 61 -15.71 -23.24 -47.03
C LEU A 61 -17.08 -23.11 -47.68
N GLN A 62 -18.08 -23.79 -47.09
CA GLN A 62 -19.47 -23.65 -47.53
C GLN A 62 -20.05 -22.34 -47.02
N PRO A 63 -20.94 -21.67 -47.79
CA PRO A 63 -21.67 -20.50 -47.34
C PRO A 63 -22.52 -20.80 -46.09
N ASP A 64 -22.73 -19.79 -45.26
CA ASP A 64 -23.63 -19.88 -44.10
C ASP A 64 -25.10 -19.98 -44.53
N SER A 65 -26.02 -20.09 -43.55
CA SER A 65 -27.47 -20.16 -43.81
C SER A 65 -28.05 -18.94 -44.54
N ASN A 66 -27.31 -17.82 -44.58
CA ASN A 66 -27.70 -16.58 -45.26
C ASN A 66 -27.01 -16.44 -46.63
N GLY A 67 -26.24 -17.45 -47.06
CA GLY A 67 -25.47 -17.43 -48.31
C GLY A 67 -24.23 -16.53 -48.27
N LYS A 68 -23.73 -16.17 -47.08
CA LYS A 68 -22.50 -15.38 -46.89
C LYS A 68 -21.32 -16.25 -46.49
N CYS A 69 -20.10 -15.75 -46.66
CA CYS A 69 -18.94 -16.44 -46.10
C CYS A 69 -19.02 -16.50 -44.58
N PRO A 70 -18.65 -17.64 -43.96
CA PRO A 70 -18.63 -17.76 -42.51
C PRO A 70 -17.66 -16.73 -41.92
N ASN A 71 -18.04 -16.14 -40.79
CA ASN A 71 -17.18 -15.20 -40.08
C ASN A 71 -15.85 -15.86 -39.72
N CYS A 72 -14.77 -15.11 -39.88
CA CYS A 72 -13.44 -15.56 -39.49
C CYS A 72 -13.37 -15.85 -37.98
N GLY A 73 -12.48 -16.76 -37.60
CA GLY A 73 -12.26 -17.15 -36.21
C GLY A 73 -11.70 -16.00 -35.37
N ARG A 74 -11.50 -16.26 -34.07
CA ARG A 74 -10.85 -15.28 -33.19
C ARG A 74 -9.43 -14.98 -33.69
N ASN A 75 -9.13 -13.67 -33.79
CA ASN A 75 -7.84 -13.13 -34.23
C ASN A 75 -7.52 -13.36 -35.72
N GLU A 76 -8.57 -13.38 -36.52
CA GLU A 76 -8.52 -13.52 -37.97
C GLU A 76 -9.28 -12.37 -38.60
N ILE A 77 -8.81 -11.91 -39.76
CA ILE A 77 -9.49 -10.88 -40.55
C ILE A 77 -9.83 -11.42 -41.93
N LEU A 78 -10.88 -10.88 -42.51
CA LEU A 78 -11.31 -11.20 -43.86
C LEU A 78 -10.47 -10.43 -44.88
N GLN A 79 -9.79 -11.13 -45.78
CA GLN A 79 -9.06 -10.52 -46.90
C GLN A 79 -9.73 -10.86 -48.23
N LEU A 80 -9.99 -9.82 -49.03
CA LEU A 80 -10.44 -9.94 -50.41
C LEU A 80 -9.21 -10.09 -51.32
N ILE A 81 -9.13 -11.19 -52.06
CA ILE A 81 -8.06 -11.49 -53.01
C ILE A 81 -8.66 -11.46 -54.41
N GLY A 82 -8.23 -10.48 -55.21
CA GLY A 82 -8.55 -10.41 -56.64
C GLY A 82 -7.49 -11.14 -57.46
N GLU A 83 -7.90 -12.11 -58.27
CA GLU A 83 -7.02 -12.74 -59.27
C GLU A 83 -6.84 -11.79 -60.46
N LYS A 84 -5.60 -11.64 -60.94
CA LYS A 84 -5.22 -10.58 -61.91
C LYS A 84 -5.74 -10.77 -63.34
N ASP A 85 -6.47 -11.84 -63.63
CA ASP A 85 -7.03 -12.13 -64.95
C ASP A 85 -8.44 -12.72 -64.81
N GLY A 86 -9.44 -11.86 -64.64
CA GLY A 86 -10.86 -12.14 -64.91
C GLY A 86 -11.56 -13.21 -64.05
N GLU A 87 -12.44 -12.73 -63.17
CA GLU A 87 -13.64 -13.43 -62.66
C GLU A 87 -13.56 -14.46 -61.52
N VAL A 88 -12.60 -14.37 -60.57
CA VAL A 88 -12.86 -14.95 -59.23
C VAL A 88 -12.29 -14.07 -58.12
N ILE A 89 -13.19 -13.36 -57.41
CA ILE A 89 -12.85 -12.70 -56.15
C ILE A 89 -12.99 -13.72 -55.02
N LYS A 90 -11.94 -13.88 -54.20
CA LYS A 90 -11.90 -14.85 -53.10
C LYS A 90 -11.93 -14.09 -51.77
N GLU A 91 -12.72 -14.57 -50.83
CA GLU A 91 -12.72 -14.11 -49.44
C GLU A 91 -11.98 -15.15 -48.58
N GLN A 92 -10.82 -14.77 -48.05
CA GLN A 92 -9.98 -15.66 -47.24
C GLN A 92 -9.77 -15.08 -45.85
N CYS A 93 -9.97 -15.91 -44.82
CA CYS A 93 -9.58 -15.56 -43.47
C CYS A 93 -8.06 -15.66 -43.31
N ILE A 94 -7.42 -14.57 -42.91
CA ILE A 94 -5.99 -14.54 -42.60
C ILE A 94 -5.77 -14.25 -41.12
N LYS A 95 -4.73 -14.87 -40.55
CA LYS A 95 -4.36 -14.63 -39.16
C LYS A 95 -3.63 -13.30 -39.04
N CYS A 96 -3.98 -12.52 -38.02
CA CYS A 96 -3.26 -11.28 -37.76
C CYS A 96 -1.78 -11.54 -37.45
N PRO A 97 -0.85 -10.71 -37.95
CA PRO A 97 0.58 -10.85 -37.68
C PRO A 97 0.89 -10.73 -36.19
N LYS A 98 2.03 -11.29 -35.76
CA LYS A 98 2.46 -11.25 -34.35
C LYS A 98 2.46 -9.82 -33.81
N GLY A 99 1.86 -9.60 -32.64
CA GLY A 99 1.74 -8.28 -32.03
C GLY A 99 0.49 -7.49 -32.45
N THR A 100 -0.40 -8.09 -33.25
CA THR A 100 -1.68 -7.50 -33.66
C THR A 100 -2.83 -8.46 -33.40
N ILE A 101 -4.02 -7.90 -33.23
CA ILE A 101 -5.28 -8.62 -33.07
C ILE A 101 -6.31 -8.13 -34.08
N ALA A 102 -7.24 -8.99 -34.47
CA ALA A 102 -8.42 -8.56 -35.22
C ALA A 102 -9.24 -7.56 -34.39
N ASP A 103 -9.70 -6.49 -35.03
CA ASP A 103 -10.65 -5.55 -34.44
C ASP A 103 -12.00 -6.22 -34.16
N ASN A 104 -12.88 -5.54 -33.42
CA ASN A 104 -14.20 -6.08 -33.04
C ASN A 104 -15.08 -6.50 -34.23
N LYS A 105 -14.78 -6.00 -35.44
CA LYS A 105 -15.50 -6.31 -36.68
C LYS A 105 -14.82 -7.37 -37.56
N GLY A 106 -13.61 -7.81 -37.21
CA GLY A 106 -12.82 -8.78 -37.98
C GLY A 106 -12.36 -8.25 -39.35
N GLU A 107 -12.19 -6.94 -39.49
CA GLU A 107 -11.84 -6.24 -40.73
C GLU A 107 -10.37 -5.84 -40.78
N TYR A 108 -9.80 -5.42 -39.64
CA TYR A 108 -8.45 -4.89 -39.58
C TYR A 108 -7.67 -5.49 -38.42
N CYS A 109 -6.37 -5.73 -38.64
CA CYS A 109 -5.46 -6.08 -37.56
C CYS A 109 -5.00 -4.79 -36.87
N ILE A 110 -5.46 -4.59 -35.63
CA ILE A 110 -5.02 -3.51 -34.76
C ILE A 110 -3.85 -3.96 -33.90
N LYS A 111 -2.93 -3.05 -33.59
CA LYS A 111 -1.81 -3.35 -32.69
C LYS A 111 -2.35 -3.62 -31.29
N CYS A 112 -1.89 -4.69 -30.65
CA CYS A 112 -2.27 -4.99 -29.28
C CYS A 112 -1.87 -3.85 -28.35
N ILE A 113 -2.75 -3.51 -27.41
CA ILE A 113 -2.47 -2.49 -26.40
C ILE A 113 -1.42 -3.05 -25.42
N ASN A 114 -1.50 -4.36 -25.11
CA ASN A 114 -0.55 -5.05 -24.25
C ASN A 114 -0.37 -6.52 -24.63
N ASN A 115 0.63 -7.18 -24.03
CA ASN A 115 0.98 -8.57 -24.32
C ASN A 115 -0.11 -9.56 -23.90
N PHE A 116 -0.86 -9.26 -22.84
CA PHE A 116 -1.96 -10.09 -22.36
C PHE A 116 -3.13 -10.15 -23.35
N GLU A 117 -3.53 -9.02 -23.91
CA GLU A 117 -4.59 -8.95 -24.93
C GLU A 117 -4.21 -9.77 -26.17
N CYS A 118 -2.97 -9.61 -26.62
CA CYS A 118 -2.35 -10.41 -27.67
C CYS A 118 -2.35 -11.92 -27.38
N PHE A 119 -2.05 -12.29 -26.13
CA PHE A 119 -2.05 -13.69 -25.69
C PHE A 119 -3.45 -14.29 -25.65
N CYS A 120 -4.43 -13.56 -25.10
CA CYS A 120 -5.80 -14.05 -24.94
C CYS A 120 -6.56 -14.20 -26.25
N ASN A 121 -6.18 -13.42 -27.27
CA ASN A 121 -6.75 -13.55 -28.62
C ASN A 121 -6.03 -14.60 -29.48
N ASP A 122 -4.90 -15.19 -29.05
CA ASP A 122 -4.28 -16.27 -29.81
C ASP A 122 -5.11 -17.57 -29.69
N SER A 123 -5.44 -18.18 -30.83
CA SER A 123 -6.44 -19.26 -31.00
C SER A 123 -6.05 -20.62 -30.37
N LYS A 124 -5.12 -20.65 -29.42
CA LYS A 124 -4.70 -21.87 -28.71
C LYS A 124 -5.57 -22.08 -27.47
N ASN A 125 -6.18 -23.27 -27.35
CA ASN A 125 -7.01 -23.67 -26.20
C ASN A 125 -6.36 -23.43 -24.83
N VAL A 126 -5.02 -23.45 -24.75
CA VAL A 126 -4.26 -23.18 -23.52
C VAL A 126 -4.32 -21.70 -23.10
N ALA A 127 -4.32 -20.76 -24.04
CA ALA A 127 -4.41 -19.33 -23.73
C ALA A 127 -5.80 -18.94 -23.22
N ILE A 128 -6.84 -19.54 -23.81
CA ILE A 128 -8.25 -19.31 -23.43
C ILE A 128 -8.51 -19.71 -21.97
N ASN A 129 -7.97 -20.84 -21.51
CA ASN A 129 -8.17 -21.28 -20.12
C ASN A 129 -7.51 -20.34 -19.10
N VAL A 130 -6.30 -19.83 -19.39
CA VAL A 130 -5.61 -18.88 -18.49
C VAL A 130 -6.32 -17.53 -18.48
N CYS A 131 -6.77 -17.04 -19.64
CA CYS A 131 -7.45 -15.75 -19.75
C CYS A 131 -8.86 -15.75 -19.15
N ASN A 132 -9.61 -16.85 -19.31
CA ASN A 132 -10.94 -16.99 -18.73
C ASN A 132 -10.92 -17.20 -17.20
N GLN A 133 -9.80 -17.67 -16.65
CA GLN A 133 -9.62 -17.83 -15.20
C GLN A 133 -9.15 -16.54 -14.51
N MET A 134 -8.74 -15.52 -15.25
CA MET A 134 -8.22 -14.29 -14.66
C MET A 134 -9.36 -13.33 -14.34
N PRO A 135 -9.38 -12.71 -13.13
CA PRO A 135 -10.44 -11.78 -12.76
C PRO A 135 -10.51 -10.57 -13.70
N SER A 136 -11.67 -9.93 -13.73
CA SER A 136 -11.87 -8.71 -14.51
C SER A 136 -10.96 -7.59 -13.98
N ALA A 137 -10.45 -6.75 -14.89
CA ALA A 137 -9.63 -5.60 -14.50
C ALA A 137 -10.39 -4.62 -13.59
N GLU A 138 -11.72 -4.55 -13.71
CA GLU A 138 -12.59 -3.72 -12.88
C GLU A 138 -12.62 -4.22 -11.43
N GLU A 139 -12.81 -5.53 -11.21
CA GLU A 139 -12.74 -6.14 -9.88
C GLU A 139 -11.38 -5.90 -9.22
N LEU A 140 -10.29 -6.11 -9.97
CA LEU A 140 -8.93 -5.97 -9.47
C LEU A 140 -8.49 -4.52 -9.25
N ALA A 141 -9.14 -3.55 -9.89
CA ALA A 141 -8.80 -2.13 -9.78
C ALA A 141 -9.65 -1.38 -8.75
N ASN A 142 -10.65 -2.05 -8.17
CA ASN A 142 -11.46 -1.48 -7.11
C ASN A 142 -10.63 -1.20 -5.86
N ILE A 143 -10.73 0.04 -5.38
CA ILE A 143 -10.16 0.48 -4.12
C ILE A 143 -11.33 0.84 -3.21
N PRO A 144 -11.55 0.09 -2.12
CA PRO A 144 -12.53 0.49 -1.12
C PRO A 144 -12.05 1.78 -0.48
N LEU A 145 -12.91 2.81 -0.41
CA LEU A 145 -12.57 4.08 0.22
C LEU A 145 -12.76 3.99 1.74
N LEU A 146 -12.05 4.82 2.51
CA LEU A 146 -12.23 4.91 3.95
C LEU A 146 -13.49 5.72 4.31
N PRO A 147 -14.14 5.50 5.46
CA PRO A 147 -15.27 6.32 5.92
C PRO A 147 -14.89 7.78 6.26
N GLU A 148 -13.60 8.08 6.49
CA GLU A 148 -13.08 9.41 6.85
C GLU A 148 -12.66 10.27 5.63
N ILE A 149 -13.35 10.17 4.49
CA ILE A 149 -13.01 11.03 3.35
C ILE A 149 -13.37 12.47 3.72
N ASN A 150 -12.34 13.30 3.86
CA ASN A 150 -12.50 14.74 3.90
C ASN A 150 -12.77 15.18 2.46
N GLU A 151 -14.03 15.15 2.02
CA GLU A 151 -14.41 15.82 0.78
C GLU A 151 -14.13 17.32 0.97
N GLY A 152 -13.37 17.90 0.04
CA GLY A 152 -13.05 19.32 0.07
C GLY A 152 -14.35 20.14 0.08
N THR A 153 -14.62 20.76 1.24
CA THR A 153 -15.71 21.71 1.52
C THR A 153 -17.16 21.19 1.40
N GLU A 154 -17.87 21.27 2.53
CA GLU A 154 -19.30 20.99 2.83
C GLU A 154 -19.77 19.51 2.93
N SER A 155 -19.85 19.04 4.19
CA SER A 155 -20.74 18.00 4.79
C SER A 155 -21.00 16.70 4.01
N SER A 156 -20.78 15.50 4.56
CA SER A 156 -21.51 14.97 5.72
C SER A 156 -20.92 13.63 6.19
N TYR A 157 -21.04 13.36 7.49
CA TYR A 157 -20.74 12.06 8.09
C TYR A 157 -21.65 10.98 7.47
N GLY A 158 -21.07 9.85 7.04
CA GLY A 158 -21.81 8.58 7.00
C GLY A 158 -22.37 8.10 5.66
N GLN A 159 -21.90 8.57 4.51
CA GLN A 159 -22.13 7.86 3.25
C GLN A 159 -20.89 7.08 2.82
N ILE A 160 -21.06 5.76 2.69
CA ILE A 160 -20.11 4.88 1.99
C ILE A 160 -19.97 5.45 0.58
N VAL A 161 -18.86 6.13 0.30
CA VAL A 161 -18.56 6.58 -1.05
C VAL A 161 -18.26 5.36 -1.90
N THR A 162 -18.97 5.31 -3.02
CA THR A 162 -18.93 4.32 -4.10
C THR A 162 -17.50 3.95 -4.54
N GLN A 163 -17.37 2.74 -5.09
CA GLN A 163 -16.14 2.12 -5.59
C GLN A 163 -15.26 3.13 -6.37
N PHE A 164 -14.02 3.32 -5.91
CA PHE A 164 -13.00 4.05 -6.67
C PHE A 164 -12.24 3.04 -7.52
N VAL A 165 -12.33 3.15 -8.84
CA VAL A 165 -11.63 2.23 -9.76
C VAL A 165 -10.37 2.92 -10.27
N SER A 166 -9.22 2.43 -9.82
CA SER A 166 -7.92 3.00 -10.16
C SER A 166 -7.60 2.80 -11.65
N GLU A 167 -7.45 3.88 -12.41
CA GLU A 167 -7.16 3.82 -13.86
C GLU A 167 -5.87 3.06 -14.15
N ILE A 168 -4.83 3.27 -13.33
CA ILE A 168 -3.52 2.65 -13.54
C ILE A 168 -3.53 1.15 -13.23
N ILE A 169 -4.25 0.73 -12.19
CA ILE A 169 -4.41 -0.70 -11.89
C ILE A 169 -5.27 -1.32 -12.98
N PHE A 170 -6.39 -0.70 -13.34
CA PHE A 170 -7.30 -1.17 -14.38
C PHE A 170 -6.58 -1.45 -15.71
N GLN A 171 -5.76 -0.49 -16.17
CA GLN A 171 -5.06 -0.63 -17.45
C GLN A 171 -3.94 -1.67 -17.46
N LYS A 172 -3.32 -1.95 -16.29
CA LYS A 172 -2.05 -2.70 -16.23
C LYS A 172 -2.13 -4.03 -15.49
N VAL A 173 -3.09 -4.24 -14.58
CA VAL A 173 -3.09 -5.36 -13.63
C VAL A 173 -3.08 -6.71 -14.34
N GLN A 174 -3.92 -6.88 -15.36
CA GLN A 174 -4.03 -8.16 -16.05
C GLN A 174 -2.72 -8.51 -16.78
N ASN A 175 -2.19 -7.57 -17.55
CA ASN A 175 -0.91 -7.75 -18.22
C ASN A 175 0.25 -7.97 -17.23
N THR A 176 0.23 -7.28 -16.10
CA THR A 176 1.25 -7.43 -15.05
C THR A 176 1.19 -8.83 -14.42
N ALA A 177 0.00 -9.31 -14.07
CA ALA A 177 -0.20 -10.63 -13.50
C ALA A 177 0.21 -11.74 -14.48
N TYR A 178 -0.18 -11.62 -15.75
CA TYR A 178 0.23 -12.53 -16.80
C TYR A 178 1.75 -12.61 -16.96
N LEU A 179 2.44 -11.47 -17.03
CA LEU A 179 3.91 -11.43 -17.17
C LEU A 179 4.63 -11.94 -15.91
N CYS A 180 4.07 -11.70 -14.72
CA CYS A 180 4.58 -12.29 -13.49
C CYS A 180 4.44 -13.82 -13.49
N GLN A 181 3.28 -14.34 -13.85
CA GLN A 181 2.98 -15.78 -13.81
C GLN A 181 3.69 -16.56 -14.93
N GLN A 182 3.60 -16.10 -16.17
CA GLN A 182 4.06 -16.86 -17.36
C GLN A 182 5.52 -16.59 -17.70
N GLN A 183 5.98 -15.33 -17.59
CA GLN A 183 7.37 -14.98 -17.90
C GLN A 183 8.27 -14.98 -16.66
N GLN A 184 7.72 -15.25 -15.46
CA GLN A 184 8.47 -15.30 -14.21
C GLN A 184 9.39 -14.08 -14.05
N SER A 185 8.86 -12.90 -14.33
CA SER A 185 9.63 -11.66 -14.31
C SER A 185 9.50 -10.94 -12.97
N THR A 186 10.62 -10.80 -12.25
CA THR A 186 10.68 -10.14 -10.94
C THR A 186 10.08 -8.74 -10.99
N LYS A 187 10.37 -7.97 -12.05
CA LYS A 187 9.82 -6.62 -12.23
C LYS A 187 8.29 -6.61 -12.22
N TYR A 188 7.63 -7.53 -12.93
CA TYR A 188 6.17 -7.56 -13.00
C TYR A 188 5.55 -8.12 -11.72
N CYS A 189 6.22 -9.07 -11.03
CA CYS A 189 5.76 -9.51 -9.71
C CYS A 189 5.91 -8.40 -8.64
N GLN A 190 6.97 -7.60 -8.72
CA GLN A 190 7.14 -6.38 -7.91
C GLN A 190 6.06 -5.35 -8.22
N GLN A 191 5.69 -5.18 -9.50
CA GLN A 191 4.61 -4.29 -9.91
C GLN A 191 3.24 -4.75 -9.37
N LEU A 192 2.94 -6.04 -9.44
CA LEU A 192 1.70 -6.59 -8.88
C LEU A 192 1.65 -6.44 -7.36
N ALA A 193 2.78 -6.64 -6.68
CA ALA A 193 2.92 -6.38 -5.26
C ALA A 193 2.68 -4.90 -4.92
N ASN A 194 3.19 -3.97 -5.73
CA ASN A 194 2.91 -2.54 -5.55
C ASN A 194 1.41 -2.23 -5.73
N PHE A 195 0.71 -2.88 -6.67
CA PHE A 195 -0.75 -2.74 -6.78
C PHE A 195 -1.48 -3.27 -5.54
N CYS A 196 -1.02 -4.37 -4.94
CA CYS A 196 -1.52 -4.84 -3.65
C CYS A 196 -1.35 -3.79 -2.54
N VAL A 197 -0.17 -3.16 -2.44
CA VAL A 197 0.08 -2.07 -1.48
C VAL A 197 -0.86 -0.88 -1.74
N LEU A 198 -1.06 -0.50 -3.01
CA LEU A 198 -2.00 0.56 -3.38
C LEU A 198 -3.47 0.25 -3.04
N GLN A 199 -3.83 -1.00 -2.81
CA GLN A 199 -5.19 -1.36 -2.41
C GLN A 199 -5.37 -1.40 -0.88
N ASP A 200 -4.34 -1.04 -0.10
CA ASP A 200 -4.31 -1.20 1.37
C ASP A 200 -4.35 -2.67 1.82
N TYR A 201 -3.67 -3.55 1.07
CA TYR A 201 -3.43 -4.95 1.42
C TYR A 201 -4.63 -5.93 1.54
N PRO A 202 -5.75 -5.79 0.80
CA PRO A 202 -6.87 -6.70 0.93
C PRO A 202 -6.48 -8.09 0.41
N ARG A 203 -6.61 -9.17 1.19
CA ARG A 203 -6.34 -10.55 0.70
C ARG A 203 -7.60 -11.27 0.20
N ARG A 204 -8.76 -10.94 0.76
CA ARG A 204 -10.09 -11.37 0.27
C ARG A 204 -11.08 -10.22 0.42
N VAL A 205 -11.86 -9.99 -0.63
CA VAL A 205 -13.09 -9.21 -0.53
C VAL A 205 -14.21 -10.23 -0.49
N ASP A 206 -14.76 -10.52 0.69
CA ASP A 206 -15.87 -11.46 0.82
C ASP A 206 -17.03 -11.00 -0.09
N GLY A 207 -17.29 -11.78 -1.14
CA GLY A 207 -18.43 -11.63 -2.06
C GLY A 207 -18.31 -10.65 -3.23
N ILE A 208 -17.23 -9.87 -3.38
CA ILE A 208 -17.13 -8.80 -4.42
C ILE A 208 -15.90 -8.93 -5.33
N GLY A 209 -15.21 -10.07 -5.30
CA GLY A 209 -14.15 -10.41 -6.28
C GLY A 209 -12.75 -10.49 -5.68
N GLN A 210 -11.77 -10.69 -6.57
CA GLN A 210 -10.37 -10.93 -6.20
C GLN A 210 -9.57 -9.62 -6.14
N SER A 211 -8.67 -9.49 -5.15
CA SER A 211 -7.75 -8.35 -5.02
C SER A 211 -6.38 -8.64 -5.65
N CYS A 212 -5.55 -7.60 -5.83
CA CYS A 212 -4.17 -7.79 -6.31
C CYS A 212 -3.33 -8.63 -5.34
N CYS A 213 -3.53 -8.52 -4.02
CA CYS A 213 -2.82 -9.36 -3.05
C CYS A 213 -3.25 -10.82 -3.14
N GLY A 214 -4.56 -11.08 -3.26
CA GLY A 214 -5.08 -12.43 -3.45
C GLY A 214 -4.61 -13.05 -4.76
N LEU A 215 -4.47 -12.24 -5.83
CA LEU A 215 -3.89 -12.68 -7.09
C LEU A 215 -2.40 -13.00 -6.97
N LEU A 216 -1.63 -12.18 -6.24
CA LEU A 216 -0.21 -12.44 -5.97
C LEU A 216 -0.01 -13.75 -5.21
N GLU A 217 -0.82 -14.01 -4.17
CA GLU A 217 -0.81 -15.26 -3.41
C GLU A 217 -1.20 -16.47 -4.27
N GLN A 218 -2.19 -16.31 -5.16
CA GLN A 218 -2.56 -17.36 -6.10
C GLN A 218 -1.39 -17.72 -7.02
N ILE A 219 -0.72 -16.72 -7.60
CA ILE A 219 0.46 -16.94 -8.46
C ILE A 219 1.58 -17.62 -7.65
N GLN A 220 1.79 -17.22 -6.39
CA GLN A 220 2.78 -17.84 -5.51
C GLN A 220 2.53 -19.33 -5.30
N ARG A 221 1.26 -19.76 -5.20
CA ARG A 221 0.89 -21.18 -5.05
C ARG A 221 1.05 -21.99 -6.34
N GLN A 222 1.02 -21.34 -7.50
CA GLN A 222 1.14 -22.00 -8.80
C GLN A 222 2.60 -22.17 -9.25
N ILE A 223 3.50 -21.33 -8.76
CA ILE A 223 4.94 -21.40 -9.05
C ILE A 223 5.64 -22.30 -8.01
N LYS A 224 6.72 -22.97 -8.42
CA LYS A 224 7.53 -23.77 -7.49
C LYS A 224 8.04 -22.90 -6.31
N PRO A 225 8.02 -23.38 -5.06
CA PRO A 225 8.34 -22.57 -3.89
C PRO A 225 9.71 -21.88 -3.92
N GLU A 226 10.74 -22.55 -4.46
CA GLU A 226 12.10 -22.00 -4.56
C GLU A 226 12.18 -20.79 -5.50
N ILE A 227 11.54 -20.90 -6.67
CA ILE A 227 11.44 -19.81 -7.65
C ILE A 227 10.57 -18.69 -7.08
N ALA A 228 9.44 -19.04 -6.45
CA ALA A 228 8.52 -18.08 -5.86
C ALA A 228 9.20 -17.20 -4.80
N LYS A 229 10.09 -17.76 -3.97
CA LYS A 229 10.86 -17.00 -2.97
C LYS A 229 11.78 -15.94 -3.57
N GLN A 230 12.33 -16.16 -4.76
CA GLN A 230 13.21 -15.21 -5.44
C GLN A 230 12.42 -14.20 -6.29
N LEU A 231 11.29 -14.65 -6.83
CA LEU A 231 10.52 -13.91 -7.82
C LEU A 231 9.49 -12.96 -7.17
N ILE A 232 8.76 -13.46 -6.18
CA ILE A 232 7.62 -12.79 -5.58
C ILE A 232 8.09 -12.11 -4.30
N PRO A 233 7.97 -10.76 -4.20
CA PRO A 233 8.33 -10.08 -2.98
C PRO A 233 7.40 -10.50 -1.84
N GLN A 234 8.01 -10.78 -0.69
CA GLN A 234 7.27 -11.02 0.53
C GLN A 234 6.76 -9.68 1.07
N LEU A 235 5.44 -9.46 1.06
CA LEU A 235 4.82 -8.24 1.59
C LEU A 235 4.46 -8.34 3.08
N PHE A 236 4.24 -9.55 3.58
CA PHE A 236 3.82 -9.83 4.96
C PHE A 236 4.86 -10.69 5.67
N TYR A 237 4.99 -10.50 6.99
CA TYR A 237 5.78 -11.41 7.81
C TYR A 237 5.08 -12.77 7.93
N THR A 238 5.86 -13.85 8.06
CA THR A 238 5.33 -15.22 8.21
C THR A 238 4.68 -15.44 9.56
N ASN A 239 5.18 -14.75 10.60
CA ASN A 239 4.62 -14.80 11.93
C ASN A 239 3.30 -14.02 11.96
N ILE A 240 2.23 -14.73 12.31
CA ILE A 240 0.87 -14.18 12.39
C ILE A 240 0.78 -13.23 13.60
N GLU A 241 1.56 -13.49 14.65
CA GLU A 241 1.66 -12.65 15.83
C GLU A 241 2.72 -11.58 15.64
N ALA A 242 2.30 -10.32 15.48
CA ALA A 242 3.20 -9.19 15.36
C ALA A 242 4.18 -9.06 16.54
N SER A 243 3.73 -9.38 17.76
CA SER A 243 4.56 -9.37 18.97
C SER A 243 5.74 -10.34 18.88
N ALA A 244 5.52 -11.54 18.34
CA ALA A 244 6.58 -12.54 18.20
C ALA A 244 7.66 -12.12 17.19
N GLU A 245 7.30 -11.33 16.18
CA GLU A 245 8.27 -10.78 15.23
C GLU A 245 9.04 -9.59 15.81
N ILE A 246 8.34 -8.64 16.43
CA ILE A 246 8.93 -7.41 16.97
C ILE A 246 9.81 -7.71 18.19
N PHE A 247 9.29 -8.46 19.15
CA PHE A 247 9.94 -8.75 20.44
C PHE A 247 10.78 -10.03 20.42
N ARG A 248 11.34 -10.38 19.25
CA ARG A 248 12.23 -11.53 19.14
C ARG A 248 13.59 -11.22 19.79
N GLU A 249 13.86 -11.87 20.90
CA GLU A 249 15.15 -11.81 21.61
C GLU A 249 16.31 -12.21 20.69
N GLY A 250 17.44 -11.49 20.77
CA GLY A 250 18.61 -11.74 19.93
C GLY A 250 18.40 -11.53 18.42
N ALA A 251 17.33 -10.84 17.98
CA ALA A 251 17.15 -10.51 16.58
C ALA A 251 18.11 -9.42 16.08
N ILE A 252 18.58 -8.58 16.99
CA ILE A 252 19.59 -7.54 16.78
C ILE A 252 20.71 -7.80 17.80
N ASN A 253 21.78 -8.45 17.35
CA ASN A 253 22.94 -8.77 18.19
C ASN A 253 23.91 -7.60 18.19
N ALA A 254 23.49 -6.50 18.80
CA ALA A 254 24.23 -5.25 18.76
C ALA A 254 23.90 -4.34 19.93
N VAL A 255 24.95 -3.79 20.56
CA VAL A 255 24.82 -2.80 21.63
C VAL A 255 24.75 -1.39 21.04
N PHE A 256 23.72 -0.66 21.43
CA PHE A 256 23.53 0.75 21.14
C PHE A 256 23.86 1.61 22.35
N THR A 257 24.54 2.73 22.12
CA THR A 257 25.11 3.56 23.21
C THR A 257 24.85 5.04 22.99
N PHE A 258 24.82 5.80 24.08
CA PHE A 258 24.74 7.26 24.03
C PHE A 258 26.11 7.86 23.80
N GLY A 259 26.20 8.84 22.90
CA GLY A 259 27.42 9.62 22.76
C GLY A 259 27.48 10.42 21.48
N GLU A 260 28.37 11.41 21.47
CA GLU A 260 28.78 12.10 20.26
C GLU A 260 29.78 11.25 19.48
N GLU A 261 29.73 11.35 18.16
CA GLU A 261 30.77 10.82 17.28
C GLU A 261 32.02 11.68 17.48
N LYS A 262 33.06 11.13 18.09
CA LYS A 262 34.37 11.81 18.13
C LYS A 262 35.19 11.34 16.95
N GLU A 263 35.74 12.29 16.19
CA GLU A 263 36.51 12.04 14.95
C GLU A 263 37.78 11.19 15.11
N ASN A 264 38.21 10.87 16.34
CA ASN A 264 39.44 10.13 16.64
C ASN A 264 39.26 8.92 17.58
N GLU A 265 38.03 8.45 17.79
CA GLU A 265 37.84 7.21 18.53
C GLU A 265 37.88 5.99 17.58
N ASN A 266 38.59 4.93 17.97
CA ASN A 266 38.78 3.70 17.20
C ASN A 266 37.51 3.29 16.42
N GLU A 267 37.63 3.00 15.13
CA GLU A 267 36.53 2.62 14.23
C GLU A 267 35.68 1.42 14.69
N ASN A 268 36.04 0.74 15.80
CA ASN A 268 35.24 -0.26 16.51
C ASN A 268 34.09 0.34 17.36
N GLN A 269 33.75 1.61 17.17
CA GLN A 269 32.78 2.33 17.98
C GLN A 269 31.33 2.18 17.52
N ARG A 270 30.66 1.24 18.19
CA ARG A 270 29.29 1.21 18.75
C ARG A 270 28.18 1.99 18.02
N ASN A 271 27.02 1.35 17.92
CA ASN A 271 25.80 1.86 17.31
C ASN A 271 25.23 3.10 18.06
N LYS A 272 25.79 4.29 17.81
CA LYS A 272 25.41 5.57 18.44
C LYS A 272 24.24 6.28 17.71
N ARG A 273 23.90 5.84 16.50
CA ARG A 273 22.83 6.39 15.66
C ARG A 273 21.98 5.25 15.09
N LEU A 274 20.70 5.53 14.88
CA LEU A 274 19.79 4.65 14.16
C LEU A 274 19.99 4.86 12.66
N GLU A 275 20.86 4.05 12.05
CA GLU A 275 21.11 4.13 10.62
C GLU A 275 20.04 3.40 9.82
N ILE A 276 18.98 4.13 9.48
CA ILE A 276 17.87 3.60 8.69
C ILE A 276 18.09 3.85 7.19
N ILE A 277 17.87 2.81 6.41
CA ILE A 277 17.98 2.76 4.96
C ILE A 277 16.62 2.42 4.37
N ALA A 278 16.24 3.13 3.31
CA ALA A 278 15.05 2.86 2.51
C ALA A 278 15.45 2.28 1.15
N ILE A 279 14.93 1.09 0.84
CA ILE A 279 14.97 0.48 -0.48
C ILE A 279 13.70 0.93 -1.21
N ALA A 280 13.84 1.64 -2.34
CA ALA A 280 12.68 2.19 -3.04
C ALA A 280 12.36 1.49 -4.36
N PHE A 281 11.07 1.38 -4.66
CA PHE A 281 10.50 0.76 -5.86
C PHE A 281 9.53 1.72 -6.53
N GLY A 282 9.56 1.78 -7.85
CA GLY A 282 8.61 2.54 -8.65
C GLY A 282 7.29 1.79 -8.85
N GLN A 283 6.23 2.51 -9.18
CA GLN A 283 4.91 1.92 -9.48
C GLN A 283 4.91 0.87 -10.60
N ASN A 284 5.91 0.88 -11.50
CA ASN A 284 6.12 -0.12 -12.55
C ASN A 284 6.93 -1.36 -12.09
N GLY A 285 7.20 -1.49 -10.79
CA GLY A 285 7.99 -2.58 -10.20
C GLY A 285 9.50 -2.47 -10.42
N LYS A 286 10.01 -1.35 -10.94
CA LYS A 286 11.45 -1.10 -11.09
C LYS A 286 12.06 -0.78 -9.73
N PHE A 287 13.18 -1.41 -9.39
CA PHE A 287 14.02 -0.99 -8.28
C PHE A 287 14.65 0.37 -8.60
N LEU A 288 14.48 1.35 -7.70
CA LEU A 288 14.96 2.71 -7.91
C LEU A 288 16.32 2.93 -7.26
N GLY A 289 16.60 2.27 -6.14
CA GLY A 289 17.85 2.46 -5.40
C GLY A 289 17.71 2.31 -3.89
N GLU A 290 18.77 2.71 -3.20
CA GLU A 290 18.90 2.73 -1.76
C GLU A 290 19.11 4.17 -1.28
N TRP A 291 18.41 4.60 -0.23
CA TRP A 291 18.54 5.94 0.35
C TRP A 291 18.68 5.91 1.86
N SER A 292 19.58 6.74 2.38
CA SER A 292 19.66 6.96 3.82
C SER A 292 18.49 7.80 4.30
N VAL A 293 17.68 7.24 5.19
CA VAL A 293 16.59 7.92 5.89
C VAL A 293 17.11 8.80 7.01
N SER A 294 18.26 8.43 7.59
CA SER A 294 18.81 8.97 8.83
C SER A 294 19.92 9.99 8.64
N ASN A 295 20.70 9.85 7.56
CA ASN A 295 21.92 10.65 7.32
C ASN A 295 21.82 11.56 6.09
N GLY A 296 20.73 11.51 5.32
CA GLY A 296 20.50 12.36 4.14
C GLY A 296 20.24 13.83 4.45
N GLU A 297 20.49 14.70 3.47
CA GLU A 297 20.16 16.15 3.54
C GLU A 297 18.66 16.40 3.67
N HIS A 298 17.85 15.46 3.15
CA HIS A 298 16.40 15.44 3.26
C HIS A 298 15.94 14.07 3.77
N PRO A 299 15.69 13.90 5.08
CA PRO A 299 15.22 12.62 5.61
C PRO A 299 13.79 12.35 5.14
N ILE A 300 13.62 11.24 4.41
CA ILE A 300 12.40 10.93 3.65
C ILE A 300 11.13 10.80 4.52
N LEU A 301 11.27 10.40 5.79
CA LEU A 301 10.15 10.27 6.72
C LEU A 301 9.73 11.62 7.35
N GLN A 302 10.55 12.67 7.23
CA GLN A 302 10.32 13.98 7.84
C GLN A 302 9.83 15.00 6.78
N ILE A 303 8.55 14.88 6.43
CA ILE A 303 7.89 15.66 5.36
C ILE A 303 7.79 17.16 5.69
N CYS A 304 7.78 17.51 6.97
CA CYS A 304 7.72 18.89 7.43
C CYS A 304 8.90 19.71 6.91
N ASN A 305 8.62 20.68 6.05
CA ASN A 305 9.60 21.62 5.53
C ASN A 305 9.80 22.75 6.55
N SER A 306 10.39 22.47 7.72
CA SER A 306 10.84 23.53 8.61
C SER A 306 12.15 24.13 8.09
N GLU A 307 12.30 25.44 8.26
CA GLU A 307 13.57 26.17 8.10
C GLU A 307 14.63 25.71 9.13
N GLU A 308 14.26 24.84 10.07
CA GLU A 308 15.19 24.14 10.94
C GLU A 308 16.22 23.39 10.13
N SER A 309 17.49 23.76 10.34
CA SER A 309 18.65 23.18 9.67
C SER A 309 18.51 21.67 9.48
N SER A 310 18.84 21.17 8.29
CA SER A 310 19.01 19.74 7.98
C SER A 310 19.79 18.96 9.06
N LYS A 311 20.62 19.67 9.83
CA LYS A 311 21.25 19.21 11.07
C LYS A 311 20.23 18.69 12.10
N GLN A 312 19.25 19.46 12.54
CA GLN A 312 18.27 19.01 13.56
C GLN A 312 17.50 17.77 13.13
N LYS A 313 17.12 17.70 11.86
CA LYS A 313 16.45 16.53 11.28
C LYS A 313 17.29 15.26 11.32
N ARG A 314 18.59 15.36 11.03
CA ARG A 314 19.55 14.25 11.18
C ARG A 314 19.76 13.88 12.64
N GLU A 315 19.77 14.87 13.52
CA GLU A 315 19.96 14.65 14.95
C GLU A 315 18.81 13.90 15.62
N ALA A 316 17.63 13.85 15.00
CA ALA A 316 16.51 13.02 15.45
C ALA A 316 16.87 11.53 15.55
N PHE A 317 17.75 11.04 14.67
CA PHE A 317 18.15 9.62 14.62
C PHE A 317 19.32 9.28 15.53
N LYS A 318 19.80 10.22 16.37
CA LYS A 318 20.73 9.88 17.45
C LYS A 318 20.05 8.92 18.42
N PHE A 319 20.74 7.87 18.79
CA PHE A 319 20.19 6.86 19.67
C PHE A 319 19.87 7.47 21.04
N GLY A 320 18.69 7.14 21.59
CA GLY A 320 18.21 7.66 22.87
C GLY A 320 17.42 8.94 22.84
N ARG A 321 17.30 9.59 21.67
CA ARG A 321 16.67 10.90 21.58
C ARG A 321 15.19 10.78 21.25
N TYR A 322 14.33 11.16 22.18
CA TYR A 322 12.94 11.42 21.86
C TYR A 322 12.85 12.60 20.88
N PHE A 323 12.15 12.41 19.77
CA PHE A 323 11.95 13.44 18.77
C PHE A 323 10.49 13.49 18.35
N GLN A 324 9.93 14.68 18.26
CA GLN A 324 8.59 14.88 17.74
C GLN A 324 8.54 16.17 16.93
N GLN A 325 8.05 16.04 15.71
CA GLN A 325 7.80 17.15 14.81
C GLN A 325 6.34 17.14 14.37
N LYS A 326 5.67 18.29 14.46
CA LYS A 326 4.30 18.48 13.99
C LYS A 326 4.26 19.74 13.14
N CYS A 327 3.73 19.65 11.93
CA CYS A 327 3.60 20.80 11.05
C CYS A 327 2.28 20.79 10.28
N GLN A 328 1.91 21.98 9.81
CA GLN A 328 0.83 22.16 8.86
C GLN A 328 1.41 22.40 7.46
N ILE A 329 0.93 21.67 6.48
CA ILE A 329 1.38 21.76 5.09
C ILE A 329 0.16 21.66 4.17
N SER A 330 0.15 22.44 3.09
CA SER A 330 -0.92 22.31 2.10
C SER A 330 -0.78 21.01 1.31
N LEU A 331 -1.88 20.51 0.77
CA LEU A 331 -1.86 19.35 -0.12
C LEU A 331 -0.92 19.58 -1.32
N MET A 332 -0.91 20.80 -1.86
CA MET A 332 0.08 21.23 -2.84
C MET A 332 1.53 21.06 -2.38
N GLY A 333 1.82 21.45 -1.14
CA GLY A 333 3.16 21.37 -0.56
C GLY A 333 3.66 19.93 -0.49
N ILE A 334 2.80 18.99 -0.09
CA ILE A 334 3.14 17.56 -0.05
C ILE A 334 3.34 16.98 -1.45
N LEU A 335 2.48 17.34 -2.41
CA LEU A 335 2.65 16.87 -3.79
C LEU A 335 3.95 17.39 -4.42
N ARG A 336 4.31 18.65 -4.14
CA ARG A 336 5.60 19.23 -4.55
C ARG A 336 6.77 18.52 -3.88
N TRP A 337 6.65 18.18 -2.59
CA TRP A 337 7.65 17.39 -1.88
C TRP A 337 7.83 16.01 -2.52
N ASN A 338 6.74 15.31 -2.87
CA ASN A 338 6.84 13.99 -3.53
C ASN A 338 7.52 14.09 -4.90
N ARG A 339 7.16 15.10 -5.69
CA ARG A 339 7.75 15.35 -7.01
C ARG A 339 9.26 15.57 -6.94
N MET A 340 9.73 16.30 -5.92
CA MET A 340 11.17 16.52 -5.72
C MET A 340 11.94 15.20 -5.61
N TRP A 341 11.37 14.21 -4.91
CA TRP A 341 11.96 12.88 -4.81
C TRP A 341 11.90 12.11 -6.13
N GLU A 342 10.80 12.19 -6.88
CA GLU A 342 10.71 11.55 -8.20
C GLU A 342 11.76 12.06 -9.19
N GLU A 343 12.00 13.37 -9.20
CA GLU A 343 13.03 14.01 -10.03
C GLU A 343 14.43 13.57 -9.61
N THR A 344 14.67 13.46 -8.29
CA THR A 344 15.95 12.97 -7.74
C THR A 344 16.19 11.49 -8.06
N MET A 345 15.14 10.67 -8.13
CA MET A 345 15.20 9.22 -8.35
C MET A 345 15.08 8.80 -9.83
N GLU A 346 15.11 9.75 -10.77
CA GLU A 346 14.93 9.51 -12.22
C GLU A 346 13.66 8.71 -12.55
N VAL A 347 12.60 8.87 -11.77
CA VAL A 347 11.32 8.16 -11.96
C VAL A 347 10.47 8.82 -13.06
N SER A 348 10.79 10.08 -13.38
CA SER A 348 10.06 10.89 -14.36
C SER A 348 10.49 10.56 -15.80
N ASP A 349 9.53 10.13 -16.62
CA ASP A 349 9.73 10.02 -18.07
C ASP A 349 9.77 11.44 -18.66
N LYS A 350 10.89 11.82 -19.29
CA LYS A 350 11.11 13.17 -19.86
C LYS A 350 10.06 13.58 -20.91
N ASN A 351 9.21 12.66 -21.35
CA ASN A 351 8.20 12.84 -22.39
C ASN A 351 6.75 12.83 -21.88
N GLU A 352 6.50 12.58 -20.58
CA GLU A 352 5.14 12.69 -20.04
C GLU A 352 4.84 14.17 -19.75
N GLU A 353 3.77 14.66 -20.39
CA GLU A 353 3.27 16.03 -20.30
C GLU A 353 3.26 16.51 -18.84
N LYS A 354 3.69 17.76 -18.59
CA LYS A 354 3.77 18.43 -17.28
C LYS A 354 2.39 18.51 -16.59
N ILE A 355 1.87 17.37 -16.14
CA ILE A 355 0.60 17.29 -15.45
C ILE A 355 0.88 17.64 -13.98
N PHE A 356 0.13 18.60 -13.49
CA PHE A 356 0.19 19.14 -12.13
C PHE A 356 0.03 18.09 -11.01
N MET A 357 -0.46 16.90 -11.35
CA MET A 357 -0.67 15.73 -10.48
C MET A 357 0.04 14.45 -10.97
N GLY A 358 1.00 14.56 -11.89
CA GLY A 358 1.72 13.41 -12.47
C GLY A 358 2.74 12.75 -11.52
N THR A 359 2.58 12.91 -10.21
CA THR A 359 3.49 12.34 -9.22
C THR A 359 3.29 10.82 -9.15
N LYS A 360 4.32 10.06 -9.51
CA LYS A 360 4.33 8.59 -9.43
C LYS A 360 4.55 8.16 -7.97
N THR A 361 3.71 7.25 -7.49
CA THR A 361 3.83 6.66 -6.15
C THR A 361 5.13 5.85 -6.03
N ILE A 362 5.92 6.16 -5.02
CA ILE A 362 7.16 5.45 -4.66
C ILE A 362 6.89 4.58 -3.43
N PHE A 363 7.34 3.33 -3.50
CA PHE A 363 7.19 2.35 -2.42
C PHE A 363 8.52 2.15 -1.72
N TYR A 364 8.49 2.00 -0.40
CA TYR A 364 9.68 1.89 0.44
C TYR A 364 9.62 0.64 1.30
N GLU A 365 10.77 0.00 1.47
CA GLU A 365 11.05 -0.98 2.51
C GLU A 365 12.18 -0.45 3.39
N LEU A 366 12.06 -0.57 4.70
CA LEU A 366 13.05 -0.02 5.64
C LEU A 366 13.93 -1.11 6.24
N TYR A 367 15.20 -0.77 6.40
CA TYR A 367 16.21 -1.62 7.00
C TYR A 367 17.02 -0.80 8.00
N LEU A 368 17.32 -1.39 9.15
CA LEU A 368 18.27 -0.87 10.13
C LEU A 368 19.65 -1.45 9.81
N ARG A 369 20.63 -0.57 9.56
CA ARG A 369 22.04 -0.92 9.50
C ARG A 369 22.67 -0.73 10.86
N TYR A 370 23.38 -1.75 11.32
CA TYR A 370 24.13 -1.72 12.58
C TYR A 370 25.38 -2.58 12.45
N ARG A 371 26.31 -2.43 13.39
CA ARG A 371 27.43 -3.34 13.56
C ARG A 371 27.14 -4.34 14.67
N ASN A 372 27.27 -5.63 14.37
CA ASN A 372 27.07 -6.69 15.35
C ASN A 372 28.24 -6.73 16.36
N ASP A 373 28.15 -7.64 17.33
CA ASP A 373 29.21 -7.83 18.34
C ASP A 373 30.56 -8.26 17.73
N GLU A 374 30.54 -8.83 16.52
CA GLU A 374 31.73 -9.23 15.75
C GLU A 374 32.32 -8.06 14.93
N GLY A 375 31.66 -6.90 14.91
CA GLY A 375 32.06 -5.71 14.17
C GLY A 375 31.59 -5.68 12.70
N GLU A 376 30.86 -6.70 12.24
CA GLU A 376 30.32 -6.80 10.89
C GLU A 376 29.08 -5.92 10.72
N SER A 377 28.94 -5.29 9.55
CA SER A 377 27.75 -4.50 9.24
C SER A 377 26.59 -5.41 8.79
N VAL A 378 25.50 -5.39 9.55
CA VAL A 378 24.31 -6.21 9.32
C VAL A 378 23.11 -5.31 9.03
N LEU A 379 22.20 -5.82 8.17
CA LEU A 379 20.93 -5.19 7.85
C LEU A 379 19.77 -6.02 8.39
N THR A 380 18.93 -5.43 9.24
CA THR A 380 17.68 -6.05 9.71
C THR A 380 16.49 -5.26 9.17
N GLN A 381 15.51 -5.95 8.60
CA GLN A 381 14.29 -5.32 8.09
C GLN A 381 13.45 -4.72 9.23
N ILE A 382 12.95 -3.50 9.04
CA ILE A 382 12.07 -2.80 9.98
C ILE A 382 10.62 -3.11 9.57
N PRO A 383 9.81 -3.76 10.43
CA PRO A 383 8.40 -4.00 10.18
C PRO A 383 7.59 -2.71 10.11
N ILE A 384 6.56 -2.70 9.26
CA ILE A 384 5.65 -1.57 9.09
C ILE A 384 4.27 -1.95 9.63
N LEU A 385 3.84 -1.25 10.66
CA LEU A 385 2.50 -1.27 11.21
C LEU A 385 1.67 -0.18 10.52
N ASN A 386 1.02 -0.56 9.42
CA ASN A 386 0.13 0.34 8.69
C ASN A 386 -1.27 0.33 9.31
N GLU A 387 -1.70 1.45 9.89
CA GLU A 387 -3.02 1.60 10.50
C GLU A 387 -4.16 1.48 9.47
N ASP A 388 -3.91 1.80 8.21
CA ASP A 388 -4.94 1.77 7.16
C ASP A 388 -5.17 0.38 6.56
N LEU A 389 -4.46 -0.64 7.07
CA LEU A 389 -4.60 -2.02 6.62
C LEU A 389 -6.00 -2.57 6.89
N LYS A 390 -6.62 -3.11 5.85
CA LYS A 390 -7.96 -3.72 5.91
C LYS A 390 -7.82 -5.21 6.20
N GLY A 391 -8.32 -5.66 7.35
CA GLY A 391 -8.18 -7.04 7.79
C GLY A 391 -9.02 -8.03 6.98
N ASP A 392 -8.55 -9.29 6.88
CA ASP A 392 -9.15 -10.34 6.05
C ASP A 392 -10.52 -10.86 6.53
N GLN A 393 -10.87 -10.66 7.80
CA GLN A 393 -12.02 -11.33 8.43
C GLN A 393 -13.20 -10.39 8.71
N TYR A 394 -13.02 -9.08 8.54
CA TYR A 394 -14.05 -8.11 8.88
C TYR A 394 -14.07 -6.97 7.87
N ILE A 395 -15.07 -7.03 7.00
CA ILE A 395 -15.45 -5.98 6.05
C ILE A 395 -15.46 -4.63 6.80
N GLY A 396 -14.50 -3.75 6.47
CA GLY A 396 -14.48 -2.37 6.94
C GLY A 396 -13.82 -2.10 8.30
N LEU A 397 -13.25 -3.10 8.98
CA LEU A 397 -12.47 -2.87 10.20
C LEU A 397 -10.97 -2.80 9.89
N TYR A 398 -10.35 -1.71 10.33
CA TYR A 398 -8.91 -1.50 10.26
C TYR A 398 -8.21 -2.42 11.25
N GLY A 399 -7.52 -3.44 10.73
CA GLY A 399 -6.92 -4.48 11.56
C GLY A 399 -5.87 -3.94 12.53
N ASN A 400 -5.27 -2.80 12.19
CA ASN A 400 -4.17 -2.18 12.93
C ASN A 400 -4.56 -0.87 13.65
N ARG A 401 -5.80 -0.36 13.54
CA ARG A 401 -6.27 0.79 14.33
C ARG A 401 -6.82 0.31 15.67
N ILE A 402 -5.92 -0.05 16.57
CA ILE A 402 -6.23 -0.39 17.95
C ILE A 402 -5.29 0.45 18.82
N GLY A 403 -5.80 1.04 19.91
CA GLY A 403 -5.10 2.06 20.69
C GLY A 403 -3.68 1.69 21.16
N ASP A 404 -2.91 2.72 21.54
CA ASP A 404 -1.44 2.71 21.67
C ASP A 404 -0.82 1.67 22.65
N ASN A 405 -1.61 0.91 23.43
CA ASN A 405 -1.13 -0.03 24.46
C ASN A 405 -1.28 -1.53 24.13
N VAL A 406 -1.57 -1.88 22.89
CA VAL A 406 -2.20 -3.19 22.57
C VAL A 406 -1.29 -4.15 21.78
N LEU A 407 -0.08 -3.73 21.39
CA LEU A 407 0.88 -4.55 20.63
C LEU A 407 1.31 -5.85 21.33
N LYS A 408 1.35 -5.88 22.67
CA LYS A 408 1.70 -7.09 23.44
C LYS A 408 0.51 -8.01 23.72
N SER A 409 -0.71 -7.49 23.67
CA SER A 409 -1.91 -8.24 24.04
C SER A 409 -2.74 -8.73 22.84
N ASN A 410 -2.55 -8.18 21.64
CA ASN A 410 -3.34 -8.54 20.47
C ASN A 410 -2.53 -9.27 19.39
N ALA A 411 -2.73 -10.58 19.31
CA ALA A 411 -2.27 -11.47 18.24
C ALA A 411 -2.86 -11.18 16.83
N ARG A 412 -3.57 -10.06 16.64
CA ARG A 412 -4.32 -9.75 15.39
C ARG A 412 -3.71 -8.62 14.56
N LEU A 413 -2.63 -8.00 15.03
CA LEU A 413 -1.95 -6.95 14.27
C LEU A 413 -1.17 -7.58 13.10
N LEU A 414 -1.25 -6.97 11.92
CA LEU A 414 -0.57 -7.45 10.73
C LEU A 414 0.59 -6.54 10.38
N LEU A 415 1.79 -7.11 10.35
CA LEU A 415 3.01 -6.42 9.95
C LEU A 415 3.25 -6.57 8.45
N THR A 416 3.56 -5.45 7.82
CA THR A 416 3.90 -5.37 6.41
C THR A 416 5.35 -4.96 6.24
N LYS A 417 5.93 -5.25 5.06
CA LYS A 417 7.33 -4.95 4.74
C LYS A 417 7.50 -3.67 3.92
N ARG A 418 6.44 -3.29 3.19
CA ARG A 418 6.45 -2.19 2.21
C ARG A 418 5.40 -1.15 2.57
N PHE A 419 5.61 0.10 2.18
CA PHE A 419 4.61 1.16 2.31
C PHE A 419 4.90 2.28 1.30
N TYR A 420 4.02 3.28 1.24
CA TYR A 420 4.25 4.53 0.50
C TYR A 420 3.95 5.71 1.43
N LEU A 421 4.51 6.87 1.10
CA LEU A 421 4.22 8.11 1.82
C LEU A 421 3.06 8.86 1.15
N VAL A 422 3.19 9.13 -0.14
CA VAL A 422 2.20 9.88 -0.93
C VAL A 422 1.74 9.02 -2.10
N ASP A 423 0.44 8.93 -2.28
CA ASP A 423 -0.17 8.24 -3.41
C ASP A 423 -1.24 9.13 -4.06
N VAL A 424 -1.22 9.19 -5.40
CA VAL A 424 -2.15 9.95 -6.21
C VAL A 424 -2.70 9.05 -7.30
N GLN A 425 -4.00 8.84 -7.29
CA GLN A 425 -4.67 7.97 -8.25
C GLN A 425 -5.78 8.69 -8.98
N LYS A 426 -5.91 8.36 -10.26
CA LYS A 426 -6.97 8.84 -11.12
C LYS A 426 -8.04 7.77 -11.28
N ASN A 427 -9.31 8.17 -11.15
CA ASN A 427 -10.42 7.26 -11.41
C ASN A 427 -10.57 7.03 -12.92
N ILE A 428 -11.00 5.84 -13.34
CA ILE A 428 -11.41 5.58 -14.72
C ILE A 428 -12.53 6.55 -15.14
N LYS A 429 -12.45 7.07 -16.36
CA LYS A 429 -13.55 7.84 -16.96
C LYS A 429 -14.66 6.88 -17.37
N THR A 430 -15.72 6.75 -16.58
CA THR A 430 -16.96 6.16 -17.07
C THR A 430 -17.61 7.17 -18.02
N LYS A 431 -17.88 6.77 -19.27
CA LYS A 431 -18.71 7.54 -20.20
C LYS A 431 -20.16 7.47 -19.72
N THR A 432 -20.50 8.17 -18.65
CA THR A 432 -21.90 8.43 -18.33
C THR A 432 -22.36 9.60 -19.20
N ASN A 433 -23.48 9.40 -19.91
CA ASN A 433 -24.04 10.31 -20.90
C ASN A 433 -24.54 11.66 -20.34
N GLU A 434 -24.32 11.96 -19.06
CA GLU A 434 -25.09 13.00 -18.36
C GLU A 434 -24.33 14.24 -17.88
N ASP A 435 -23.00 14.37 -18.02
CA ASP A 435 -22.34 15.61 -17.60
C ASP A 435 -21.51 16.25 -18.72
N ASN A 436 -22.02 17.37 -19.23
CA ASN A 436 -21.32 18.32 -20.11
C ASN A 436 -20.10 19.01 -19.45
N GLU A 437 -19.70 18.60 -18.24
CA GLU A 437 -18.44 18.96 -17.61
C GLU A 437 -17.66 17.69 -17.22
N GLN A 438 -16.65 17.32 -18.02
CA GLN A 438 -15.73 16.22 -17.70
C GLN A 438 -14.89 16.54 -16.45
N LYS A 439 -15.45 16.35 -15.26
CA LYS A 439 -14.74 16.45 -13.97
C LYS A 439 -14.04 15.14 -13.67
N GLN A 440 -12.72 15.18 -13.55
CA GLN A 440 -11.89 14.03 -13.25
C GLN A 440 -11.76 13.86 -11.73
N LYS A 441 -12.08 12.67 -11.22
CA LYS A 441 -11.91 12.31 -9.80
C LYS A 441 -10.49 11.80 -9.54
N TYR A 442 -9.87 12.30 -8.47
CA TYR A 442 -8.57 11.89 -7.96
C TYR A 442 -8.68 11.47 -6.50
N LEU A 443 -8.07 10.34 -6.16
CA LEU A 443 -7.85 9.90 -4.79
C LEU A 443 -6.41 10.25 -4.40
N ILE A 444 -6.25 11.01 -3.33
CA ILE A 444 -4.93 11.40 -2.83
C ILE A 444 -4.80 10.91 -1.39
N ARG A 445 -3.74 10.15 -1.11
CA ARG A 445 -3.41 9.62 0.21
C ARG A 445 -2.08 10.18 0.66
N VAL A 446 -2.07 10.76 1.86
CA VAL A 446 -0.91 11.46 2.43
C VAL A 446 -0.75 11.04 3.89
N PRO A 447 0.47 11.06 4.44
CA PRO A 447 0.69 10.55 5.79
C PRO A 447 0.23 11.58 6.83
N LYS A 448 -0.56 11.12 7.79
CA LYS A 448 -1.06 11.88 8.94
C LYS A 448 -0.13 11.73 10.14
N ARG A 449 0.29 10.49 10.44
CA ARG A 449 1.23 10.18 11.53
C ARG A 449 2.25 9.15 11.05
N ILE A 450 3.51 9.40 11.34
CA ILE A 450 4.63 8.48 11.16
C ILE A 450 5.37 8.42 12.49
N SER A 451 5.44 7.24 13.10
CA SER A 451 6.08 7.06 14.41
C SER A 451 7.03 5.86 14.35
N LEU A 452 8.29 6.07 14.69
CA LEU A 452 9.28 5.00 14.81
C LEU A 452 9.37 4.59 16.27
N HIS A 453 9.10 3.31 16.55
CA HIS A 453 9.09 2.78 17.91
C HIS A 453 10.29 1.88 18.15
N ILE A 454 11.06 2.20 19.19
CA ILE A 454 12.22 1.42 19.63
C ILE A 454 11.90 0.87 21.02
N HIS A 455 11.99 -0.45 21.17
CA HIS A 455 11.81 -1.12 22.45
C HIS A 455 13.14 -1.70 22.92
N PHE A 456 13.46 -1.49 24.19
CA PHE A 456 14.66 -2.07 24.80
C PHE A 456 14.41 -3.49 25.27
N GLU A 457 15.44 -4.33 25.19
CA GLU A 457 15.44 -5.66 25.78
C GLU A 457 15.61 -5.56 27.31
N GLN A 458 14.94 -6.44 28.07
CA GLN A 458 14.83 -6.30 29.52
C GLN A 458 16.10 -6.69 30.28
N THR A 459 16.91 -7.57 29.71
CA THR A 459 17.99 -8.30 30.40
C THR A 459 19.39 -7.87 29.96
N THR A 460 19.49 -7.15 28.85
CA THR A 460 20.74 -6.89 28.13
C THR A 460 20.90 -5.39 27.89
N ASP A 461 21.87 -4.80 28.58
CA ASP A 461 22.14 -3.37 28.50
C ASP A 461 22.43 -2.93 27.05
N GLY A 462 21.74 -1.88 26.61
CA GLY A 462 21.92 -1.27 25.29
C GLY A 462 21.42 -2.10 24.10
N HIS A 463 20.81 -3.27 24.32
CA HIS A 463 20.17 -4.04 23.27
C HIS A 463 18.75 -3.56 23.02
N ILE A 464 18.32 -3.66 21.76
CA ILE A 464 16.98 -3.27 21.34
C ILE A 464 16.32 -4.42 20.59
N TYR A 465 15.02 -4.54 20.77
CA TYR A 465 14.17 -5.31 19.88
C TYR A 465 14.10 -4.67 18.49
N ILE A 466 13.56 -5.41 17.52
CA ILE A 466 13.42 -4.90 16.15
C ILE A 466 12.54 -3.64 16.16
N PRO A 467 13.07 -2.46 15.76
CA PRO A 467 12.25 -1.26 15.65
C PRO A 467 11.15 -1.48 14.62
N TYR A 468 9.97 -0.90 14.85
CA TYR A 468 8.89 -0.89 13.86
C TYR A 468 8.43 0.53 13.55
N LEU A 469 7.98 0.74 12.32
CA LEU A 469 7.40 2.00 11.87
C LEU A 469 5.87 1.88 11.92
N GLN A 470 5.23 2.77 12.66
CA GLN A 470 3.79 2.95 12.63
C GLN A 470 3.44 4.10 11.67
N ILE A 471 2.52 3.84 10.74
CA ILE A 471 2.09 4.85 9.76
C ILE A 471 0.57 4.87 9.64
N SER A 472 0.02 6.08 9.54
CA SER A 472 -1.36 6.31 9.14
C SER A 472 -1.47 7.41 8.11
N HIS A 473 -2.43 7.26 7.21
CA HIS A 473 -2.71 8.18 6.11
C HIS A 473 -4.06 8.85 6.29
N SER A 474 -4.18 10.04 5.70
CA SER A 474 -5.46 10.69 5.42
C SER A 474 -5.76 10.57 3.93
N GLN A 475 -7.05 10.37 3.62
CA GLN A 475 -7.53 10.22 2.25
C GLN A 475 -8.37 11.44 1.84
N TYR A 476 -8.13 11.94 0.64
CA TYR A 476 -8.85 13.07 0.05
C TYR A 476 -9.34 12.68 -1.34
N LEU A 477 -10.64 12.84 -1.56
CA LEU A 477 -11.25 12.68 -2.87
C LEU A 477 -11.47 14.06 -3.49
N ILE A 478 -10.79 14.35 -4.59
CA ILE A 478 -10.81 15.66 -5.24
C ILE A 478 -11.37 15.53 -6.65
N LYS A 479 -12.32 16.42 -6.98
CA LYS A 479 -12.88 16.56 -8.33
C LYS A 479 -12.21 17.75 -9.00
N LEU A 480 -11.49 17.53 -10.10
CA LEU A 480 -10.84 18.59 -10.85
C LEU A 480 -11.47 18.76 -12.23
N GLN A 481 -11.52 20.00 -12.70
CA GLN A 481 -11.91 20.31 -14.08
C GLN A 481 -10.72 20.13 -15.03
N ASN A 482 -10.99 19.76 -16.29
CA ASN A 482 -9.97 19.65 -17.35
C ASN A 482 -9.21 20.99 -17.57
N ASN A 483 -8.04 20.89 -18.21
CA ASN A 483 -6.95 21.89 -18.43
C ASN A 483 -7.30 23.36 -18.76
N LYS A 484 -8.56 23.76 -18.94
CA LYS A 484 -8.95 25.15 -19.22
C LYS A 484 -8.99 26.05 -17.96
N ASN A 485 -9.13 25.49 -16.75
CA ASN A 485 -9.24 26.25 -15.48
C ASN A 485 -8.15 25.87 -14.44
N ILE A 486 -6.87 25.92 -14.83
CA ILE A 486 -5.72 25.56 -13.97
C ILE A 486 -5.72 26.36 -12.64
N LYS A 487 -6.12 27.63 -12.66
CA LYS A 487 -6.14 28.51 -11.48
C LYS A 487 -7.08 28.00 -10.37
N ASN A 488 -8.25 27.47 -10.72
CA ASN A 488 -9.20 26.95 -9.74
C ASN A 488 -8.70 25.65 -9.12
N ASN A 489 -8.12 24.76 -9.94
CA ASN A 489 -7.51 23.51 -9.45
C ASN A 489 -6.32 23.79 -8.51
N THR A 490 -5.46 24.76 -8.86
CA THR A 490 -4.35 25.17 -7.98
C THR A 490 -4.86 25.72 -6.65
N GLN A 491 -5.95 26.48 -6.67
CA GLN A 491 -6.53 27.09 -5.47
C GLN A 491 -7.06 26.03 -4.50
N ILE A 492 -7.81 25.04 -4.99
CA ILE A 492 -8.34 23.93 -4.17
C ILE A 492 -7.21 23.23 -3.41
N LEU A 493 -6.13 22.86 -4.11
CA LEU A 493 -4.99 22.15 -3.51
C LEU A 493 -4.18 23.01 -2.53
N THR A 494 -4.15 24.34 -2.71
CA THR A 494 -3.47 25.23 -1.77
C THR A 494 -4.26 25.49 -0.50
N GLN A 495 -5.60 25.47 -0.58
CA GLN A 495 -6.49 25.75 0.55
C GLN A 495 -6.68 24.54 1.48
N THR A 496 -6.47 23.32 0.99
CA THR A 496 -6.51 22.12 1.83
C THR A 496 -5.24 22.02 2.69
N ILE A 497 -5.35 22.37 3.97
CA ILE A 497 -4.27 22.31 4.96
C ILE A 497 -4.32 20.96 5.70
N LEU A 498 -3.15 20.34 5.83
CA LEU A 498 -2.95 19.02 6.39
C LEU A 498 -2.06 19.13 7.61
N THR A 499 -2.38 18.40 8.67
CA THR A 499 -1.51 18.29 9.84
C THR A 499 -0.78 16.95 9.79
N THR A 500 0.55 16.99 9.73
CA THR A 500 1.39 15.79 9.74
C THR A 500 2.22 15.75 11.03
N LYS A 501 2.40 14.55 11.59
CA LYS A 501 3.22 14.29 12.78
C LYS A 501 4.27 13.24 12.46
N PHE A 502 5.53 13.53 12.79
CA PHE A 502 6.62 12.57 12.83
C PHE A 502 7.11 12.43 14.27
N SER A 503 7.28 11.20 14.78
CA SER A 503 7.90 10.97 16.09
C SER A 503 8.86 9.78 16.10
N ILE A 504 9.84 9.83 17.00
CA ILE A 504 10.71 8.71 17.36
C ILE A 504 10.51 8.48 18.86
N GLU A 505 10.02 7.30 19.20
CA GLU A 505 9.53 6.96 20.53
C GLU A 505 10.30 5.76 21.07
N TYR A 506 10.73 5.88 22.32
CA TYR A 506 11.51 4.87 23.02
C TYR A 506 10.67 4.31 24.16
N HIS A 507 10.56 2.99 24.22
CA HIS A 507 9.69 2.27 25.14
C HIS A 507 10.52 1.30 25.99
N THR A 508 10.39 1.40 27.31
CA THR A 508 10.84 0.37 28.26
C THR A 508 9.68 -0.16 29.04
N GLU A 509 9.77 -1.41 29.44
CA GLU A 509 8.94 -1.92 30.53
C GLU A 509 9.51 -1.46 31.87
N SER A 510 8.82 -0.53 32.55
CA SER A 510 9.17 -0.06 33.91
C SER A 510 8.93 -1.12 35.01
N PHE A 511 8.38 -2.28 34.63
CA PHE A 511 7.87 -3.30 35.55
C PHE A 511 8.92 -3.80 36.56
N THR A 512 10.19 -3.90 36.15
CA THR A 512 11.25 -4.45 37.01
C THR A 512 11.52 -3.55 38.23
N TYR A 513 11.58 -2.23 38.04
CA TYR A 513 11.87 -1.29 39.13
C TYR A 513 10.67 -1.08 40.05
N ASP A 514 9.46 -0.99 39.47
CA ASP A 514 8.23 -0.91 40.25
C ASP A 514 8.07 -2.13 41.17
N LYS A 515 8.40 -3.32 40.67
CA LYS A 515 8.40 -4.55 41.47
C LYS A 515 9.48 -4.57 42.54
N CYS A 516 10.69 -4.10 42.26
CA CYS A 516 11.74 -4.00 43.28
C CYS A 516 11.34 -3.05 44.41
N ILE A 517 10.79 -1.87 44.09
CA ILE A 517 10.32 -0.92 45.09
C ILE A 517 9.14 -1.50 45.87
N GLU A 518 8.19 -2.17 45.21
CA GLU A 518 7.06 -2.83 45.86
C GLU A 518 7.52 -3.89 46.88
N VAL A 519 8.48 -4.75 46.51
CA VAL A 519 9.03 -5.79 47.39
C VAL A 519 9.78 -5.19 48.58
N ILE A 520 10.61 -4.16 48.35
CA ILE A 520 11.35 -3.48 49.42
C ILE A 520 10.40 -2.76 50.38
N MET A 521 9.40 -2.06 49.85
CA MET A 521 8.38 -1.39 50.67
C MET A 521 7.56 -2.40 51.48
N ALA A 522 7.12 -3.51 50.89
CA ALA A 522 6.34 -4.52 51.58
C ALA A 522 7.11 -5.17 52.74
N THR A 523 8.39 -5.50 52.53
CA THR A 523 9.26 -6.11 53.54
C THR A 523 9.60 -5.15 54.68
N LEU A 524 9.92 -3.89 54.38
CA LEU A 524 10.25 -2.90 55.41
C LEU A 524 9.00 -2.47 56.20
N CYS A 525 7.84 -2.28 55.55
CA CYS A 525 6.59 -1.96 56.24
C CYS A 525 6.14 -3.05 57.20
N SER A 526 6.34 -4.33 56.85
CA SER A 526 6.02 -5.44 57.76
C SER A 526 6.96 -5.48 58.97
N LEU A 527 8.25 -5.18 58.79
CA LEU A 527 9.18 -5.00 59.90
C LEU A 527 8.82 -3.78 60.78
N ALA A 528 8.37 -2.69 60.15
CA ALA A 528 7.91 -1.47 60.83
C ALA A 528 6.74 -1.73 61.76
N ALA A 529 5.78 -2.56 61.33
CA ALA A 529 4.63 -2.92 62.14
C ALA A 529 5.05 -3.71 63.39
N VAL A 530 5.99 -4.66 63.25
CA VAL A 530 6.56 -5.39 64.39
C VAL A 530 7.31 -4.44 65.33
N TRP A 531 8.08 -3.51 64.79
CA TRP A 531 8.81 -2.51 65.57
C TRP A 531 7.87 -1.56 66.33
N ALA A 532 6.82 -1.07 65.69
CA ALA A 532 5.79 -0.23 66.31
C ALA A 532 5.05 -0.98 67.43
N ALA A 533 4.77 -2.28 67.24
CA ALA A 533 4.18 -3.13 68.28
C ALA A 533 5.12 -3.28 69.48
N LEU A 534 6.41 -3.51 69.26
CA LEU A 534 7.43 -3.57 70.33
C LEU A 534 7.57 -2.25 71.08
N GLN A 535 7.59 -1.12 70.37
CA GLN A 535 7.61 0.21 70.99
C GLN A 535 6.36 0.47 71.83
N THR A 536 5.19 0.14 71.30
CA THR A 536 3.92 0.29 72.01
C THR A 536 3.87 -0.58 73.26
N TYR A 537 4.34 -1.83 73.16
CA TYR A 537 4.44 -2.74 74.30
C TYR A 537 5.38 -2.19 75.38
N SER A 538 6.57 -1.74 74.99
CA SER A 538 7.52 -1.15 75.94
C SER A 538 6.97 0.12 76.60
N TRP A 539 6.26 0.97 75.84
CA TRP A 539 5.62 2.17 76.38
C TRP A 539 4.51 1.81 77.38
N SER A 540 3.61 0.90 76.99
CA SER A 540 2.50 0.45 77.82
C SER A 540 2.99 -0.11 79.18
N ARG A 541 4.08 -0.91 79.14
CA ARG A 541 4.71 -1.45 80.35
C ARG A 541 5.31 -0.35 81.25
N ARG A 542 5.97 0.65 80.67
CA ARG A 542 6.56 1.79 81.41
C ARG A 542 5.51 2.70 82.02
N SER A 543 4.34 2.81 81.39
CA SER A 543 3.21 3.58 81.88
C SER A 543 2.38 2.86 82.95
N GLY A 544 2.81 1.67 83.41
CA GLY A 544 2.16 0.94 84.51
C GLY A 544 0.78 0.36 84.17
N LYS A 545 0.45 0.22 82.88
CA LYS A 545 -0.83 -0.34 82.45
C LYS A 545 -0.82 -1.86 82.59
N ILE A 546 -1.67 -2.39 83.46
CA ILE A 546 -1.82 -3.83 83.73
C ILE A 546 -2.67 -4.52 82.64
N ILE A 547 -3.60 -3.80 82.02
CA ILE A 547 -4.43 -4.28 80.91
C ILE A 547 -3.76 -3.93 79.59
N LEU A 548 -3.47 -4.95 78.78
CA LEU A 548 -2.69 -4.85 77.53
C LEU A 548 -3.40 -4.09 76.39
N ILE A 549 -4.73 -3.96 76.42
CA ILE A 549 -5.52 -3.35 75.34
C ILE A 549 -6.44 -2.28 75.93
N ASP A 550 -6.04 -1.02 75.76
CA ASP A 550 -6.79 0.19 76.13
C ASP A 550 -6.78 1.16 74.93
N ALA A 551 -7.79 2.02 74.79
CA ALA A 551 -7.92 2.96 73.66
C ALA A 551 -6.65 3.82 73.49
N SER A 552 -6.03 4.21 74.60
CA SER A 552 -4.77 4.97 74.60
C SER A 552 -3.57 4.16 74.09
N THR A 553 -3.53 2.83 74.25
CA THR A 553 -2.48 1.96 73.67
C THR A 553 -2.67 1.79 72.16
N ILE A 554 -3.91 1.70 71.68
CA ILE A 554 -4.24 1.62 70.26
C ILE A 554 -3.84 2.92 69.54
N ILE A 555 -4.16 4.08 70.13
CA ILE A 555 -3.74 5.39 69.59
C ILE A 555 -2.21 5.50 69.51
N LYS A 556 -1.49 5.03 70.53
CA LYS A 556 -0.02 5.01 70.51
C LYS A 556 0.54 4.08 69.44
N LEU A 557 -0.05 2.91 69.23
CA LEU A 557 0.33 2.00 68.15
C LEU A 557 0.17 2.65 66.78
N LEU A 558 -0.93 3.38 66.56
CA LEU A 558 -1.16 4.10 65.30
C LEU A 558 -0.11 5.20 65.08
N PHE A 559 0.23 5.98 66.10
CA PHE A 559 1.27 7.01 65.96
C PHE A 559 2.67 6.43 65.74
N PHE A 560 3.07 5.39 66.48
CA PHE A 560 4.36 4.73 66.27
C PHE A 560 4.42 3.99 64.92
N GLY A 561 3.29 3.42 64.48
CA GLY A 561 3.16 2.82 63.15
C GLY A 561 3.29 3.86 62.04
N ALA A 562 2.57 4.98 62.14
CA ALA A 562 2.63 6.06 61.16
C ALA A 562 4.04 6.69 61.08
N ASP A 563 4.71 6.90 62.22
CA ASP A 563 6.08 7.42 62.28
C ASP A 563 7.06 6.43 61.62
N SER A 564 6.99 5.15 61.95
CA SER A 564 7.88 4.13 61.38
C SER A 564 7.68 3.94 59.88
N ILE A 565 6.42 3.90 59.41
CA ILE A 565 6.09 3.78 57.98
C ILE A 565 6.50 5.04 57.22
N GLY A 566 6.28 6.23 57.79
CA GLY A 566 6.68 7.50 57.18
C GLY A 566 8.19 7.57 56.97
N ASN A 567 8.99 7.17 57.96
CA ASN A 567 10.44 7.14 57.87
C ASN A 567 10.93 6.15 56.78
N ILE A 568 10.32 4.97 56.68
CA ILE A 568 10.65 3.99 55.64
C ILE A 568 10.29 4.51 54.25
N PHE A 569 9.11 5.11 54.09
CA PHE A 569 8.70 5.70 52.83
C PHE A 569 9.69 6.76 52.36
N ILE A 570 10.08 7.68 53.24
CA ILE A 570 11.07 8.73 52.92
C ILE A 570 12.43 8.11 52.58
N ALA A 571 12.87 7.08 53.30
CA ALA A 571 14.15 6.42 53.04
C ALA A 571 14.18 5.71 51.69
N VAL A 572 13.15 4.91 51.38
CA VAL A 572 13.06 4.12 50.13
C VAL A 572 12.84 5.04 48.94
N MET A 573 11.84 5.92 48.98
CA MET A 573 11.55 6.85 47.88
C MET A 573 12.66 7.90 47.73
N GLY A 574 13.20 8.41 48.83
CA GLY A 574 14.30 9.38 48.81
C GLY A 574 15.58 8.79 48.20
N SER A 575 15.95 7.58 48.59
CA SER A 575 17.11 6.89 47.98
C SER A 575 16.88 6.57 46.51
N ALA A 576 15.68 6.11 46.13
CA ALA A 576 15.30 5.91 44.74
C ALA A 576 15.40 7.22 43.92
N CYS A 577 14.88 8.33 44.44
CA CYS A 577 14.96 9.64 43.79
C CYS A 577 16.42 10.12 43.63
N ILE A 578 17.24 9.99 44.67
CA ILE A 578 18.67 10.35 44.61
C ILE A 578 19.38 9.50 43.56
N TRP A 579 19.14 8.19 43.59
CA TRP A 579 19.71 7.26 42.63
C TRP A 579 19.29 7.60 41.20
N LEU A 580 18.01 7.89 40.95
CA LEU A 580 17.50 8.29 39.64
C LEU A 580 18.18 9.58 39.14
N ILE A 581 18.34 10.58 40.00
CA ILE A 581 18.99 11.86 39.64
C ILE A 581 20.46 11.65 39.25
N TYR A 582 21.21 10.85 40.00
CA TYR A 582 22.63 10.58 39.70
C TYR A 582 22.79 9.66 38.49
N SER A 583 21.97 8.61 38.41
CA SER A 583 21.99 7.66 37.29
C SER A 583 21.68 8.37 35.99
N TYR A 584 20.69 9.26 35.95
CA TYR A 584 20.37 10.06 34.76
C TYR A 584 21.57 10.89 34.25
N LYS A 585 22.37 11.45 35.16
CA LYS A 585 23.53 12.29 34.77
C LYS A 585 24.76 11.51 34.31
N LEU A 586 24.89 10.23 34.65
CA LEU A 586 26.09 9.42 34.40
C LEU A 586 25.92 8.39 33.27
N GLN A 587 24.78 8.38 32.58
CA GLN A 587 24.47 7.34 31.60
C GLN A 587 25.30 7.42 30.31
N THR A 588 26.09 6.38 30.04
CA THR A 588 26.70 6.09 28.73
C THR A 588 25.88 5.10 27.89
N ASN A 589 25.03 4.30 28.53
CA ASN A 589 24.02 3.43 27.94
C ASN A 589 22.65 3.72 28.59
N ILE A 590 21.51 3.33 27.98
CA ILE A 590 20.20 3.39 28.68
C ILE A 590 20.28 2.43 29.86
N HIS A 591 20.25 2.98 31.07
CA HIS A 591 20.00 2.20 32.28
C HIS A 591 18.69 2.61 32.98
N TYR A 592 18.07 3.74 32.57
CA TYR A 592 16.77 4.23 33.07
C TYR A 592 16.00 5.00 32.01
N ILE A 593 14.67 4.87 32.02
CA ILE A 593 13.73 5.71 31.26
C ILE A 593 13.09 6.78 32.16
N PRO A 594 12.82 7.98 31.61
CA PRO A 594 12.07 9.03 32.29
C PRO A 594 10.65 8.59 32.69
N LEU A 595 10.17 9.16 33.79
CA LEU A 595 8.77 9.09 34.21
C LEU A 595 7.83 9.43 33.03
N ASN A 596 6.80 8.59 32.85
CA ASN A 596 5.77 8.65 31.80
C ASN A 596 5.49 10.06 31.23
N GLY A 597 5.52 10.18 29.90
CA GLY A 597 5.33 11.41 29.11
C GLY A 597 3.93 12.05 29.12
N ASN A 598 3.14 11.88 30.19
CA ASN A 598 1.87 12.61 30.37
C ASN A 598 1.99 13.84 31.28
N GLN A 599 3.19 14.21 31.72
CA GLN A 599 3.39 15.49 32.38
C GLN A 599 3.87 16.51 31.35
N VAL A 600 2.88 17.14 30.71
CA VAL A 600 3.00 18.50 30.18
C VAL A 600 3.46 19.36 31.35
N ILE A 601 4.73 19.76 31.34
CA ILE A 601 5.17 20.90 32.14
C ILE A 601 4.84 22.11 31.25
N ASP A 602 3.79 22.83 31.63
CA ASP A 602 3.48 24.17 31.13
C ASP A 602 4.64 25.13 31.37
#